data_AF-A0A945J1P3-F1
#
_entry.id   AF-A0A945J1P3-F1
#
_cell.length_a   1.000
_cell.length_b   1.000
_cell.length_c   1.000
_cell.angle_alpha   90.00
_cell.angle_beta   90.00
_cell.angle_gamma   90.00
#
_symmetry.space_group_name_H-M   'P 1'
#
loop_
_entity.id
_entity.type
_entity.pdbx_description
1 polymer ?
#
loop_
_entity_poly.entity_id
_entity_poly.type
_entity_poly.pdbx_seq_one_letter_code
_entity_poly.pdbx_strand_id
1 'polypeptide(L)' 'GSAKIKLLFTPGERIKPVVEFIKLGPLDIPSIFFRRITDANIVLTPTPGWPLETNIHTLRILPRELQINPTDD' A
#
# COMPACT_ATOMS: atom_id res chain seq x y z
N GLY A 1 -0.55 2.52 -20.13
CA GLY A 1 0.61 2.19 -19.29
C GLY A 1 0.19 1.19 -18.24
N SER A 2 1.14 0.50 -17.61
CA SER A 2 0.86 -0.42 -16.51
C SER A 2 1.86 -0.19 -15.38
N ALA A 3 1.46 -0.47 -14.15
CA ALA A 3 2.34 -0.40 -13.00
C ALA A 3 2.06 -1.59 -12.09
N LYS A 4 3.08 -2.04 -11.37
CA LYS A 4 2.92 -3.04 -10.33
C LYS A 4 3.50 -2.50 -9.04
N ILE A 5 2.64 -2.44 -8.03
CA ILE A 5 2.98 -1.97 -6.69
C ILE A 5 2.75 -3.13 -5.73
N LYS A 6 3.78 -3.45 -4.95
CA LYS A 6 3.68 -4.36 -3.80
C LYS A 6 3.44 -3.53 -2.55
N LEU A 7 2.61 -4.04 -1.65
CA LEU A 7 2.49 -3.50 -0.31
C LEU A 7 3.27 -4.42 0.63
N LEU A 8 4.36 -3.92 1.20
CA LEU A 8 5.07 -4.59 2.27
C LEU A 8 4.41 -4.24 3.59
N PHE A 9 4.12 -5.27 4.37
CA PHE A 9 3.35 -5.13 5.59
C PHE A 9 4.18 -5.62 6.78
N THR A 10 4.26 -4.78 7.80
CA THR A 10 4.87 -5.12 9.10
C THR A 10 3.80 -4.91 10.18
N PRO A 11 3.30 -6.00 10.80
CA PRO A 11 2.26 -5.93 11.82
C PRO A 11 2.59 -4.96 12.95
N GLY A 12 1.63 -4.10 13.28
CA GLY A 12 1.76 -3.10 14.34
C GLY A 12 2.71 -1.92 14.04
N GLU A 13 3.35 -1.89 12.86
CA GLU A 13 4.37 -0.89 12.56
C GLU A 13 4.01 -0.04 11.33
N ARG A 14 3.88 -0.65 10.14
CA ARG A 14 3.70 0.11 8.89
C ARG A 14 3.18 -0.71 7.72
N ILE A 15 2.55 0.00 6.78
CA ILE A 15 2.30 -0.45 5.41
C ILE A 15 3.16 0.39 4.48
N LYS A 16 4.10 -0.26 3.77
CA LYS A 16 5.02 0.42 2.83
C LYS A 16 4.71 0.00 1.39
N PRO A 17 4.32 0.93 0.50
CA PRO A 17 4.27 0.64 -0.93
C PRO A 17 5.68 0.50 -1.50
N VAL A 18 5.87 -0.44 -2.41
CA VAL A 18 7.09 -0.66 -3.18
C VAL A 18 6.69 -0.87 -4.63
N VAL A 19 7.10 0.05 -5.50
CA VAL A 19 6.85 -0.11 -6.94
C VAL A 19 7.86 -1.06 -7.54
N GLU A 20 7.38 -2.14 -8.15
CA GLU A 20 8.22 -3.07 -8.89
C GLU A 20 8.53 -2.54 -10.28
N PHE A 21 7.51 -2.05 -11.00
CA PHE A 21 7.70 -1.46 -12.32
C PHE A 21 6.61 -0.44 -12.65
N ILE A 22 6.96 0.46 -13.58
CA ILE A 22 6.04 1.32 -14.32
C ILE A 22 6.40 1.19 -15.80
N LYS A 23 5.41 0.92 -16.64
CA LYS A 23 5.51 0.79 -18.09
C LYS A 23 4.68 1.84 -18.79
N LEU A 24 5.29 2.59 -19.70
CA LEU A 24 4.61 3.51 -20.62
C LEU A 24 4.69 2.93 -22.04
N GLY A 25 3.68 2.11 -22.38
CA GLY A 25 3.71 1.34 -23.62
C GLY A 25 4.81 0.27 -23.56
N PRO A 26 5.74 0.21 -24.53
CA PRO A 26 6.86 -0.74 -24.50
C PRO A 26 8.02 -0.31 -23.60
N LEU A 27 8.00 0.90 -23.05
CA LEU A 27 9.11 1.46 -22.27
C LEU A 27 8.95 1.17 -20.78
N ASP A 28 9.95 0.53 -20.18
CA ASP A 28 10.12 0.43 -18.73
C ASP A 28 10.73 1.73 -18.18
N ILE A 29 10.06 2.34 -17.20
CA ILE A 29 10.52 3.56 -16.58
C ILE A 29 11.56 3.23 -15.49
N PRO A 30 12.74 3.86 -15.50
CA PRO A 30 13.73 3.66 -14.44
C PRO A 30 13.23 4.13 -13.08
N SER A 31 13.53 3.36 -12.02
CA SER A 31 13.07 3.64 -10.65
C SER A 31 13.50 4.99 -10.10
N ILE A 32 14.62 5.54 -10.57
CA ILE A 32 15.11 6.86 -10.17
C ILE A 32 14.08 7.98 -10.40
N PHE A 33 13.20 7.84 -11.39
CA PHE A 33 12.21 8.86 -11.74
C PHE A 33 11.00 8.86 -10.80
N PHE A 34 10.70 7.73 -10.15
CA PHE A 34 9.53 7.60 -9.29
C PHE A 34 9.85 7.24 -7.84
N ARG A 35 11.12 6.96 -7.50
CA ARG A 35 11.58 6.60 -6.16
C ARG A 35 10.95 7.44 -5.03
N ARG A 36 10.91 8.77 -5.19
CA ARG A 36 10.36 9.67 -4.16
C ARG A 36 8.86 9.49 -3.93
N ILE A 37 8.12 9.16 -4.99
CA ILE A 37 6.68 8.90 -4.91
C ILE A 37 6.44 7.56 -4.20
N THR A 38 7.36 6.62 -4.38
CA THR A 38 7.22 5.23 -3.91
C THR A 38 7.78 4.98 -2.53
N ASP A 39 8.64 5.87 -2.02
CA ASP A 39 9.15 5.84 -0.64
C ASP A 39 8.17 6.50 0.36
N ALA A 40 7.03 7.01 -0.10
CA ALA A 40 6.00 7.55 0.79
C ALA A 40 5.39 6.42 1.65
N ASN A 41 5.69 6.42 2.95
CA ASN A 41 5.06 5.51 3.90
C ASN A 41 3.58 5.86 4.04
N ILE A 42 2.71 4.85 4.04
CA ILE A 42 1.31 5.03 4.41
C ILE A 42 1.25 4.97 5.93
N VAL A 43 1.02 6.13 6.55
CA VAL A 43 0.80 6.23 8.00
C VAL A 43 -0.70 6.11 8.25
N LEU A 44 -1.07 5.08 9.03
CA LEU A 44 -2.43 4.91 9.51
C LEU A 44 -2.59 5.74 10.78
N THR A 45 -3.44 6.78 10.73
CA THR A 45 -3.72 7.63 11.89
C THR A 45 -5.05 7.22 12.51
N PRO A 46 -5.07 6.72 13.77
CA PRO A 46 -6.30 6.37 14.46
C PRO A 46 -7.33 7.49 14.47
N THR A 47 -8.58 7.17 14.19
CA THR A 47 -9.74 8.08 14.28
C THR A 47 -10.62 7.68 15.48
N PRO A 48 -11.52 8.55 15.97
CA PRO A 48 -12.44 8.18 17.03
C PRO A 48 -13.26 6.92 16.65
N GLY A 49 -13.22 5.90 17.51
CA GLY A 49 -13.83 4.58 17.24
C GLY A 49 -12.87 3.53 16.67
N TRP A 50 -11.64 3.92 16.33
CA TRP A 50 -10.60 2.98 15.93
C TRP A 50 -10.14 2.18 17.17
N PRO A 51 -10.04 0.83 17.09
CA PRO A 51 -9.57 0.02 18.21
C PRO A 51 -8.16 0.43 18.68
N LEU A 52 -7.96 0.42 20.00
CA LEU A 52 -6.70 0.74 20.68
C LEU A 52 -5.50 -0.01 20.09
N GLU A 53 -5.73 -1.27 19.69
CA GLU A 53 -4.78 -2.07 18.95
C GLU A 53 -5.46 -2.63 17.69
N THR A 54 -4.92 -2.29 16.52
CA THR A 54 -5.28 -2.96 15.27
C THR A 54 -4.17 -3.90 14.91
N ASN A 55 -4.31 -5.17 15.31
CA ASN A 55 -3.43 -6.20 14.81
C ASN A 55 -3.85 -6.50 13.36
N ILE A 56 -3.08 -6.01 12.40
CA ILE A 56 -3.38 -6.16 10.98
C ILE A 56 -2.91 -7.58 10.58
N HIS A 57 -3.81 -8.44 10.11
CA HIS A 57 -3.46 -9.80 9.66
C HIS A 57 -3.71 -9.97 8.16
N THR A 58 -4.74 -9.32 7.65
CA THR A 58 -5.15 -9.41 6.24
C THR A 58 -5.41 -8.02 5.67
N LEU A 59 -5.08 -7.87 4.39
CA LEU A 59 -5.33 -6.66 3.61
C LEU A 59 -6.07 -7.04 2.34
N ARG A 60 -7.17 -6.35 2.04
CA ARG A 60 -7.88 -6.46 0.76
C ARG A 60 -7.78 -5.12 0.03
N ILE A 61 -7.16 -5.16 -1.15
CA ILE A 61 -6.99 -3.98 -2.00
C ILE A 61 -8.19 -3.93 -2.96
N LEU A 62 -8.97 -2.86 -2.86
CA LEU A 62 -10.10 -2.58 -3.74
C LEU A 62 -9.78 -1.32 -4.57
N PRO A 63 -10.54 -1.03 -5.64
CA PRO A 63 -10.20 0.06 -6.56
C PRO A 63 -10.08 1.46 -5.93
N ARG A 64 -10.73 1.70 -4.78
CA ARG A 64 -10.75 3.00 -4.09
C ARG A 64 -10.51 2.93 -2.60
N GLU A 65 -10.34 1.73 -2.05
CA GLU A 65 -10.22 1.52 -0.62
C GLU A 65 -9.25 0.36 -0.34
N LEU A 66 -8.64 0.44 0.84
CA LEU A 66 -7.82 -0.63 1.38
C LEU A 66 -8.49 -1.07 2.67
N GLN A 67 -9.00 -2.29 2.67
CA GLN A 67 -9.65 -2.87 3.83
C GLN A 67 -8.61 -3.61 4.67
N ILE A 68 -8.63 -3.34 5.97
CA ILE A 68 -7.83 -4.00 6.98
C ILE A 68 -8.73 -5.01 7.69
N ASN A 69 -8.29 -6.26 7.77
CA ASN A 69 -9.05 -7.34 8.42
C ASN A 69 -10.51 -7.41 7.98
N PRO A 70 -10.81 -7.48 6.66
CA PRO A 70 -12.19 -7.57 6.21
C PRO A 70 -12.86 -8.80 6.82
N THR A 71 -14.02 -8.60 7.41
CA THR A 71 -14.97 -9.67 7.68
C THR A 71 -15.75 -9.94 6.40
N ASP A 72 -15.90 -11.20 6.02
CA ASP A 72 -16.81 -11.56 4.96
C ASP A 72 -18.24 -11.38 5.49
N ASP A 73 -18.92 -10.33 5.03
CA ASP A 73 -20.38 -10.15 5.16
C ASP A 73 -21.13 -11.03 4.14
#